data_AF-A0A147BJC5-F1
#
_entry.id   AF-A0A147BJC5-F1
#
_cell.length_a   1.000
_cell.length_b   1.000
_cell.length_c   1.000
_cell.angle_alpha   90.00
_cell.angle_beta   90.00
_cell.angle_gamma   90.00
#
_symmetry.space_group_name_H-M   'P 1'
#
loop_
_entity.id
_entity.type
_entity.pdbx_description
1 polymer ?
#
loop_
_entity_poly.entity_id
_entity_poly.type
_entity_poly.pdbx_seq_one_letter_code
_entity_poly.pdbx_strand_id
1 'polypeptide(L)'
;MMGKRLPWRRWAPALCLAICLLCVVQLWSTLSWTRHRGLRPRLAGDVLVRGRTYQVHLREPLHAHHLRVHEERVRANRLAKPHLVARRQILEVSSGATPSDFLGRDQQDAWPNVTCTTCSLVGFSGHLLQSGLGSAVDGSDCVIRLGLAPSRGYDADVGQKTTFRLIDAASLHEAQRKRHATSALGPGRLVVFGTARPDRWNPKKLPGHVQLLRLKRAAEHRAAASLAQSALSLGYALSGTEASGLWHAVRLVDNVGCSSVRIFGVPDPKACKRRKDDPTRSNYWAPWSAGQCSDGLDAGANHDPRLPDPLQLSLADRRALAGWTSSRTVRFDAPPWPSERG
;
A
#
# COMPACT_ATOMS: atom_id res chain seq x y z
N MET A 1 -22.11 -12.03 -93.49
CA MET A 1 -21.42 -12.82 -92.44
C MET A 1 -22.20 -12.67 -91.13
N MET A 2 -22.70 -13.79 -90.60
CA MET A 2 -23.62 -13.86 -89.46
C MET A 2 -22.93 -13.48 -88.14
N GLY A 3 -23.38 -12.42 -87.48
CA GLY A 3 -22.98 -12.08 -86.11
C GLY A 3 -23.88 -12.78 -85.09
N LYS A 4 -23.44 -13.92 -84.54
CA LYS A 4 -24.12 -14.60 -83.42
C LYS A 4 -23.93 -13.77 -82.14
N ARG A 5 -24.98 -13.12 -81.63
CA ARG A 5 -24.97 -12.52 -80.28
C ARG A 5 -25.04 -13.64 -79.24
N LEU A 6 -23.99 -13.81 -78.45
CA LEU A 6 -23.98 -14.75 -77.30
C LEU A 6 -24.96 -14.28 -76.20
N PRO A 7 -25.67 -15.20 -75.53
CA PRO A 7 -26.68 -14.85 -74.53
C PRO A 7 -26.04 -14.63 -73.15
N TRP A 8 -25.38 -13.48 -72.96
CA TRP A 8 -24.78 -13.08 -71.67
C TRP A 8 -25.80 -12.98 -70.52
N ARG A 9 -27.09 -12.83 -70.83
CA ARG A 9 -28.17 -12.65 -69.85
C ARG A 9 -28.59 -13.90 -69.10
N ARG A 10 -28.24 -15.11 -69.59
CA ARG A 10 -28.59 -16.38 -68.92
C ARG A 10 -27.57 -16.85 -67.90
N TRP A 11 -26.33 -16.36 -67.97
CA TRP A 11 -25.22 -16.84 -67.13
C TRP A 11 -24.85 -15.88 -65.99
N ALA A 12 -25.34 -14.64 -66.03
CA ALA A 12 -25.10 -13.62 -65.00
C ALA A 12 -25.45 -14.06 -63.56
N PRO A 13 -26.63 -14.67 -63.28
CA PRO A 13 -26.95 -15.10 -61.90
C PRO A 13 -26.09 -16.28 -61.43
N ALA A 14 -25.73 -17.20 -62.33
CA ALA A 14 -24.84 -18.31 -62.02
C ALA A 14 -23.41 -17.85 -61.74
N LEU A 15 -22.92 -16.84 -62.47
CA LEU A 15 -21.60 -16.24 -62.25
C LEU A 15 -21.55 -15.51 -60.90
N CYS A 16 -22.60 -14.76 -60.54
CA CYS A 16 -22.69 -14.09 -59.24
C CYS A 16 -22.68 -15.07 -58.07
N LEU A 17 -23.43 -16.17 -58.16
CA LEU A 17 -23.45 -17.21 -57.13
C LEU A 17 -22.08 -17.91 -56.99
N ALA A 18 -21.41 -18.19 -58.11
CA ALA A 18 -20.07 -18.78 -58.10
C ALA A 18 -19.03 -17.83 -57.46
N ILE A 19 -19.09 -16.53 -57.77
CA ILE A 19 -18.22 -15.51 -57.15
C ILE A 19 -18.50 -15.39 -55.65
N CYS A 20 -19.76 -15.42 -55.23
CA CYS A 20 -20.12 -15.36 -53.81
C CYS A 20 -19.61 -16.58 -53.03
N LEU A 21 -19.73 -17.78 -53.60
CA LEU A 21 -19.20 -19.01 -53.01
C LEU A 21 -17.66 -18.98 -52.91
N LEU A 22 -16.97 -18.48 -53.95
CA LEU A 22 -15.51 -18.30 -53.93
C LEU A 22 -15.08 -17.29 -52.86
N CYS A 23 -15.80 -16.18 -52.68
CA CYS A 23 -15.54 -15.22 -51.62
C CYS A 23 -15.74 -15.84 -50.23
N VAL A 24 -16.80 -16.63 -50.01
CA VAL A 24 -17.04 -17.30 -48.73
C VAL A 24 -15.95 -18.33 -48.43
N VAL A 25 -15.51 -19.10 -49.42
CA VAL A 25 -14.40 -20.05 -49.27
C VAL A 25 -13.08 -19.33 -48.98
N GLN A 26 -12.80 -18.19 -49.60
CA GLN A 26 -11.62 -17.37 -49.29
C GLN A 26 -11.68 -16.73 -47.89
N LEU A 27 -12.87 -16.31 -47.45
CA LEU A 27 -13.08 -15.82 -46.08
C LEU A 27 -12.91 -16.95 -45.05
N TRP A 28 -13.36 -18.16 -45.36
CA TRP A 28 -13.16 -19.33 -44.50
C TRP A 28 -11.71 -19.84 -44.48
N SER A 29 -10.99 -19.76 -45.59
CA SER A 29 -9.56 -20.11 -45.62
C SER A 29 -8.70 -19.09 -44.87
N THR A 30 -9.04 -17.80 -44.94
CA THR A 30 -8.36 -16.76 -44.16
C THR A 30 -8.70 -16.82 -42.66
N LEU A 31 -9.97 -17.07 -42.29
CA LEU A 31 -10.35 -17.28 -40.89
C LEU A 31 -9.76 -18.57 -40.30
N SER A 32 -9.72 -19.67 -41.06
CA SER A 32 -9.14 -20.93 -40.58
C SER A 32 -7.61 -20.86 -40.45
N TRP A 33 -6.92 -20.08 -41.29
CA TRP A 33 -5.49 -19.83 -41.17
C TRP A 33 -5.13 -19.07 -39.89
N THR A 34 -6.01 -18.22 -39.37
CA THR A 34 -5.80 -17.54 -38.07
C THR A 34 -6.06 -18.44 -36.84
N ARG A 35 -6.69 -19.62 -37.01
CA ARG A 35 -7.01 -20.55 -35.90
C ARG A 35 -5.92 -21.59 -35.62
N HIS A 36 -5.00 -21.85 -36.55
CA HIS A 36 -3.86 -22.75 -36.28
C HIS A 36 -2.71 -21.98 -35.61
N ARG A 37 -2.69 -22.01 -34.28
CA ARG A 37 -1.54 -21.57 -33.48
C ARG A 37 -0.38 -22.56 -33.57
N GLY A 38 0.83 -22.00 -33.55
CA GLY A 38 2.07 -22.66 -33.10
C GLY A 38 3.09 -22.74 -34.22
N LEU A 39 4.03 -21.81 -34.36
CA LEU A 39 5.07 -21.46 -33.40
C LEU A 39 5.51 -20.02 -33.63
N ARG A 40 5.69 -19.24 -32.55
CA ARG A 40 6.32 -17.91 -32.67
C ARG A 40 7.82 -18.11 -32.94
N PRO A 41 8.43 -17.39 -33.90
CA PRO A 41 9.87 -17.48 -34.12
C PRO A 41 10.59 -17.12 -32.83
N ARG A 42 11.53 -17.97 -32.42
CA ARG A 42 12.43 -17.65 -31.32
C ARG A 42 13.37 -16.56 -31.84
N LEU A 43 13.28 -15.35 -31.30
CA LEU A 43 14.23 -14.29 -31.61
C LEU A 43 15.60 -14.71 -31.07
N ALA A 44 16.49 -15.14 -31.96
CA ALA A 44 17.92 -15.26 -31.64
C ALA A 44 18.47 -13.82 -31.59
N GLY A 45 18.66 -13.31 -30.38
CA GLY A 45 19.38 -12.05 -30.18
C GLY A 45 20.85 -12.36 -29.94
N ASP A 46 21.72 -11.91 -30.84
CA ASP A 46 23.16 -11.94 -30.63
C ASP A 46 23.51 -10.93 -29.53
N VAL A 47 23.76 -11.41 -28.32
CA VAL A 47 24.24 -10.57 -27.22
C VAL A 47 25.70 -10.87 -27.00
N LEU A 48 26.54 -9.90 -27.35
CA LEU A 48 27.98 -9.96 -27.13
C LEU A 48 28.27 -9.75 -25.63
N VAL A 49 28.53 -10.83 -24.88
CA VAL A 49 28.93 -10.76 -23.47
C VAL A 49 30.46 -10.73 -23.39
N ARG A 50 31.05 -9.58 -23.05
CA ARG A 50 32.50 -9.46 -22.83
C ARG A 50 32.88 -9.89 -21.41
N GLY A 51 33.41 -11.12 -21.27
CA GLY A 51 34.15 -11.57 -20.09
C GLY A 51 35.65 -11.28 -20.22
N ARG A 52 36.44 -11.49 -19.15
CA ARG A 52 37.91 -11.32 -19.15
C ARG A 52 38.65 -12.33 -20.05
N THR A 53 37.96 -13.35 -20.54
CA THR A 53 38.40 -14.25 -21.61
C THR A 53 37.39 -14.14 -22.76
N TYR A 54 37.87 -13.80 -23.96
CA TYR A 54 37.05 -13.49 -25.13
C TYR A 54 36.44 -14.77 -25.72
N GLN A 55 35.26 -15.18 -25.23
CA GLN A 55 34.41 -16.15 -25.94
C GLN A 55 33.03 -15.53 -26.18
N VAL A 56 32.60 -15.55 -27.44
CA VAL A 56 31.28 -15.08 -27.86
C VAL A 56 30.32 -16.26 -27.78
N HIS A 57 29.41 -16.26 -26.83
CA HIS A 57 28.36 -17.27 -26.72
C HIS A 57 27.08 -16.76 -27.38
N LEU A 58 26.59 -17.49 -28.39
CA LEU A 58 25.24 -17.33 -28.91
C LEU A 58 24.24 -17.71 -27.82
N ARG A 59 23.33 -16.81 -27.49
CA ARG A 59 22.32 -17.06 -26.45
C ARG A 59 21.31 -18.09 -26.96
N GLU A 60 20.97 -19.07 -26.13
CA GLU A 60 19.93 -20.02 -26.50
C GLU A 60 18.63 -19.29 -26.83
N PRO A 61 17.95 -19.68 -27.92
CA PRO A 61 16.75 -19.01 -28.38
C PRO A 61 15.60 -19.27 -27.38
N LEU A 62 15.29 -18.27 -26.55
CA LEU A 62 14.22 -18.30 -25.56
C LEU A 62 12.88 -17.88 -26.17
N HIS A 63 11.78 -18.38 -25.60
CA HIS A 63 10.45 -17.93 -25.98
C HIS A 63 10.24 -16.46 -25.59
N ALA A 64 9.57 -15.67 -26.43
CA ALA A 64 9.43 -14.22 -26.27
C ALA A 64 8.80 -13.80 -24.92
N HIS A 65 7.92 -14.63 -24.36
CA HIS A 65 7.37 -14.42 -23.02
C HIS A 65 8.46 -14.49 -21.94
N HIS A 66 9.35 -15.49 -22.02
CA HIS A 66 10.41 -15.71 -21.02
C HIS A 66 11.50 -14.64 -21.13
N LEU A 67 11.78 -14.16 -22.35
CA LEU A 67 12.65 -13.01 -22.57
C LEU A 67 12.12 -11.75 -21.87
N ARG A 68 10.83 -11.43 -22.03
CA ARG A 68 10.22 -10.28 -21.35
C ARG A 68 10.27 -10.40 -19.83
N VAL A 69 9.89 -11.55 -19.29
CA VAL A 69 9.95 -11.81 -17.84
C VAL A 69 11.39 -11.70 -17.32
N HIS A 70 12.37 -12.18 -18.08
CA HIS A 70 13.78 -12.06 -17.72
C HIS A 70 14.27 -10.62 -17.76
N GLU A 71 13.95 -9.86 -18.80
CA GLU A 71 14.33 -8.44 -18.91
C GLU A 71 13.68 -7.58 -17.83
N GLU A 72 12.41 -7.85 -17.51
CA GLU A 72 11.70 -7.21 -16.39
C GLU A 72 12.36 -7.53 -15.06
N ARG A 73 12.75 -8.80 -14.82
CA ARG A 73 13.54 -9.18 -13.63
C ARG A 73 14.90 -8.51 -13.56
N VAL A 74 15.63 -8.45 -14.67
CA VAL A 74 16.95 -7.81 -14.72
C VAL A 74 16.83 -6.30 -14.51
N ARG A 75 15.81 -5.66 -15.09
CA ARG A 75 15.51 -4.25 -14.89
C ARG A 75 15.10 -3.98 -13.45
N ALA A 76 14.22 -4.80 -12.87
CA ALA A 76 13.83 -4.71 -11.47
C ALA A 76 15.03 -4.89 -10.53
N ASN A 77 15.91 -5.85 -10.78
CA ASN A 77 17.14 -6.05 -10.00
C ASN A 77 18.12 -4.87 -10.13
N ARG A 78 18.29 -4.32 -11.34
CA ARG A 78 19.16 -3.13 -11.56
C ARG A 78 18.60 -1.88 -10.89
N LEU A 79 17.28 -1.71 -10.87
CA LEU A 79 16.60 -0.60 -10.20
C LEU A 79 16.60 -0.76 -8.68
N ALA A 80 16.43 -1.98 -8.18
CA ALA A 80 16.41 -2.28 -6.75
C ALA A 80 17.78 -2.21 -6.09
N LYS A 81 18.89 -2.42 -6.84
CA LYS A 81 20.27 -2.54 -6.32
C LYS A 81 20.34 -3.25 -4.94
N PRO A 82 19.79 -4.46 -4.77
CA PRO A 82 20.01 -5.21 -3.56
C PRO A 82 21.50 -5.56 -3.52
N HIS A 83 22.17 -5.15 -2.45
CA HIS A 83 23.57 -5.44 -2.19
C HIS A 83 23.72 -6.96 -2.23
N LEU A 84 24.51 -7.48 -3.16
CA LEU A 84 24.78 -8.90 -3.28
C LEU A 84 25.55 -9.34 -2.02
N VAL A 85 24.85 -9.96 -1.07
CA VAL A 85 25.49 -10.71 0.02
C VAL A 85 26.00 -12.01 -0.61
N ALA A 86 27.30 -12.28 -0.48
CA ALA A 86 27.93 -13.43 -1.13
C ALA A 86 27.36 -14.74 -0.58
N ARG A 87 27.07 -15.69 -1.48
CA ARG A 87 26.47 -17.01 -1.22
C ARG A 87 27.25 -17.87 -0.19
N ARG A 88 28.49 -17.52 0.14
CA ARG A 88 29.27 -18.18 1.22
C ARG A 88 28.77 -17.84 2.63
N GLN A 89 28.12 -16.69 2.84
CA GLN A 89 27.54 -16.33 4.15
C GLN A 89 26.21 -17.03 4.45
N ILE A 90 25.65 -17.82 3.53
CA ILE A 90 24.43 -18.61 3.75
C ILE A 90 24.77 -20.02 4.28
N LEU A 91 26.03 -20.48 4.16
CA LEU A 91 26.40 -21.87 4.45
C LEU A 91 27.42 -22.04 5.60
N GLU A 92 27.87 -20.97 6.26
CA GLU A 92 28.58 -21.09 7.55
C GLU A 92 27.57 -21.01 8.71
N VAL A 93 26.66 -21.98 8.72
CA VAL A 93 26.02 -22.44 9.96
C VAL A 93 26.92 -23.55 10.49
N SER A 94 27.87 -23.20 11.35
CA SER A 94 28.31 -24.06 12.46
C SER A 94 29.38 -23.36 13.32
N SER A 95 29.17 -23.49 14.63
CA SER A 95 30.10 -23.30 15.75
C SER A 95 30.67 -21.90 15.98
N GLY A 96 30.10 -21.20 16.98
CA GLY A 96 30.93 -20.41 17.89
C GLY A 96 30.63 -18.92 18.06
N ALA A 97 29.49 -18.40 17.60
CA ALA A 97 29.14 -17.00 17.83
C ALA A 97 27.75 -16.85 18.45
N THR A 98 27.70 -16.27 19.66
CA THR A 98 26.47 -15.83 20.30
C THR A 98 25.81 -14.72 19.45
N PRO A 99 24.50 -14.79 19.15
CA PRO A 99 23.84 -13.85 18.23
C PRO A 99 23.71 -12.39 18.70
N SER A 100 24.43 -11.98 19.76
CA SER A 100 24.25 -10.68 20.42
C SER A 100 25.01 -9.51 19.77
N ASP A 101 25.92 -9.75 18.82
CA ASP A 101 26.91 -8.73 18.41
C ASP A 101 26.77 -8.18 16.98
N PHE A 102 25.82 -8.63 16.16
CA PHE A 102 25.52 -7.99 14.87
C PHE A 102 24.23 -7.15 14.93
N LEU A 103 24.41 -5.92 15.43
CA LEU A 103 23.53 -4.76 15.29
C LEU A 103 22.37 -4.61 16.29
N GLY A 104 22.72 -4.15 17.50
CA GLY A 104 21.86 -3.21 18.22
C GLY A 104 21.73 -3.41 19.72
N ARG A 105 22.82 -3.39 20.47
CA ARG A 105 22.77 -3.07 21.91
C ARG A 105 22.69 -1.56 22.10
N ASP A 106 21.60 -0.97 21.61
CA ASP A 106 20.99 0.26 22.14
C ASP A 106 19.53 -0.13 22.43
N GLN A 107 19.26 -0.67 23.61
CA GLN A 107 17.94 -1.18 24.01
C GLN A 107 16.87 -0.10 24.23
N GLN A 108 17.05 1.11 23.72
CA GLN A 108 15.97 2.08 23.62
C GLN A 108 15.78 2.49 22.16
N ASP A 109 14.66 2.04 21.59
CA ASP A 109 13.99 2.84 20.59
C ASP A 109 13.83 4.27 21.12
N ALA A 110 13.83 5.27 20.24
CA ALA A 110 13.49 6.65 20.61
C ALA A 110 11.99 6.79 20.90
N TRP A 111 11.42 5.88 21.70
CA TRP A 111 10.12 6.07 22.30
C TRP A 111 10.26 7.17 23.36
N PRO A 112 9.32 8.10 23.40
CA PRO A 112 9.32 9.17 24.38
C PRO A 112 9.15 8.56 25.77
N ASN A 113 9.92 9.04 26.76
CA ASN A 113 9.74 8.66 28.16
C ASN A 113 8.47 9.33 28.72
N VAL A 114 7.32 8.86 28.26
CA VAL A 114 5.98 9.38 28.53
C VAL A 114 5.08 8.20 28.79
N THR A 115 4.44 8.20 29.95
CA THR A 115 3.40 7.24 30.31
C THR A 115 2.05 7.94 30.23
N CYS A 116 1.06 7.23 29.69
CA CYS A 116 -0.30 7.74 29.50
C CYS A 116 -1.27 6.69 30.05
N THR A 117 -2.27 7.07 30.85
CA THR A 117 -3.29 6.11 31.31
C THR A 117 -4.39 5.97 30.27
N THR A 118 -4.83 7.09 29.70
CA THR A 118 -5.87 7.17 28.69
C THR A 118 -5.31 7.67 27.35
N CYS A 119 -5.62 6.94 26.27
CA CYS A 119 -5.19 7.28 24.91
C CYS A 119 -6.39 7.53 24.01
N SER A 120 -6.34 8.63 23.25
CA SER A 120 -7.20 8.87 22.08
C SER A 120 -6.41 8.73 20.80
N LEU A 121 -6.83 7.84 19.90
CA LEU A 121 -6.26 7.67 18.57
C LEU A 121 -7.23 8.19 17.52
N VAL A 122 -6.81 9.19 16.73
CA VAL A 122 -7.65 9.87 15.75
C VAL A 122 -7.23 9.46 14.33
N GLY A 123 -8.13 8.75 13.66
CA GLY A 123 -8.02 8.33 12.27
C GLY A 123 -8.45 9.42 11.29
N PHE A 124 -8.85 8.99 10.08
CA PHE A 124 -9.13 9.89 8.97
C PHE A 124 -10.59 9.97 8.55
N SER A 125 -11.42 9.02 8.94
CA SER A 125 -12.75 8.87 8.35
C SER A 125 -13.61 10.13 8.49
N GLY A 126 -14.34 10.44 7.42
CA GLY A 126 -15.31 11.53 7.37
C GLY A 126 -16.47 11.38 8.34
N HIS A 127 -16.65 10.20 8.95
CA HIS A 127 -17.61 9.98 10.06
C HIS A 127 -17.35 10.88 11.27
N LEU A 128 -16.14 11.46 11.38
CA LEU A 128 -15.82 12.45 12.40
C LEU A 128 -16.58 13.77 12.22
N LEU A 129 -16.94 14.13 10.99
CA LEU A 129 -17.61 15.40 10.71
C LEU A 129 -18.97 15.48 11.43
N GLN A 130 -19.23 16.60 12.09
CA GLN A 130 -20.43 16.88 12.87
C GLN A 130 -20.68 15.91 14.03
N SER A 131 -19.64 15.18 14.47
CA SER A 131 -19.75 14.25 15.60
C SER A 131 -19.75 14.94 16.96
N GLY A 132 -19.21 16.16 17.06
CA GLY A 132 -19.08 16.87 18.34
C GLY A 132 -18.15 16.20 19.35
N LEU A 133 -17.29 15.26 18.90
CA LEU A 133 -16.45 14.45 19.77
C LEU A 133 -15.13 15.14 20.18
N GLY A 134 -14.89 16.39 19.78
CA GLY A 134 -13.62 17.08 20.00
C GLY A 134 -13.22 17.17 21.47
N SER A 135 -14.17 17.45 22.36
CA SER A 135 -13.94 17.47 23.81
C SER A 135 -13.62 16.08 24.38
N ALA A 136 -14.23 15.03 23.84
CA ALA A 136 -13.97 13.65 24.23
C ALA A 136 -12.58 13.18 23.78
N VAL A 137 -12.11 13.63 22.61
CA VAL A 137 -10.74 13.40 22.13
C VAL A 137 -9.74 14.09 23.06
N ASP A 138 -9.96 15.38 23.34
CA ASP A 138 -9.02 16.19 24.11
C ASP A 138 -8.97 15.82 25.60
N GLY A 139 -10.00 15.14 26.11
CA GLY A 139 -10.08 14.65 27.49
C GLY A 139 -9.15 13.47 27.83
N SER A 140 -8.47 12.86 26.86
CA SER A 140 -7.49 11.79 27.13
C SER A 140 -6.11 12.35 27.47
N ASP A 141 -5.32 11.64 28.27
CA ASP A 141 -3.95 12.06 28.63
C ASP A 141 -3.10 12.27 27.38
N CYS A 142 -3.17 11.32 26.47
CA CYS A 142 -2.42 11.32 25.22
C CYS A 142 -3.33 11.26 24.00
N VAL A 143 -3.15 12.22 23.09
CA VAL A 143 -3.86 12.25 21.81
C VAL A 143 -2.87 11.95 20.69
N ILE A 144 -3.13 10.87 19.95
CA ILE A 144 -2.31 10.35 18.87
C ILE A 144 -3.03 10.62 17.54
N ARG A 145 -2.40 11.39 16.66
CA ARG A 145 -2.95 11.73 15.33
C ARG A 145 -2.10 11.13 14.23
N LEU A 146 -2.75 10.79 13.12
CA LEU A 146 -2.10 10.20 11.95
C LEU A 146 -1.86 11.25 10.87
N GLY A 147 -0.79 11.04 10.09
CA GLY A 147 -0.41 11.83 8.91
C GLY A 147 -0.47 13.34 9.11
N LEU A 148 -1.04 14.02 8.12
CA LEU A 148 -1.20 15.48 8.06
C LEU A 148 -2.64 15.93 8.31
N ALA A 149 -3.47 15.08 8.92
CA ALA A 149 -4.86 15.38 9.20
C ALA A 149 -4.98 16.63 10.11
N PRO A 150 -5.68 17.70 9.70
CA PRO A 150 -5.72 18.97 10.42
C PRO A 150 -6.71 18.95 11.59
N SER A 151 -6.35 19.61 12.69
CA SER A 151 -7.27 19.85 13.81
C SER A 151 -8.05 21.15 13.64
N ARG A 152 -7.34 22.22 13.24
CA ARG A 152 -7.91 23.57 13.11
C ARG A 152 -8.99 23.59 12.03
N GLY A 153 -10.16 24.14 12.37
CA GLY A 153 -11.34 24.15 11.52
C GLY A 153 -12.23 22.91 11.66
N TYR A 154 -11.76 21.90 12.41
CA TYR A 154 -12.48 20.67 12.74
C TYR A 154 -12.53 20.45 14.25
N ASP A 155 -12.20 21.47 15.05
CA ASP A 155 -11.91 21.38 16.47
C ASP A 155 -13.09 20.83 17.28
N ALA A 156 -14.32 21.17 16.90
CA ALA A 156 -15.55 20.65 17.53
C ALA A 156 -15.69 19.13 17.40
N ASP A 157 -15.14 18.55 16.33
CA ASP A 157 -15.29 17.15 15.98
C ASP A 157 -14.07 16.32 16.36
N VAL A 158 -12.87 16.85 16.14
CA VAL A 158 -11.61 16.10 16.29
C VAL A 158 -10.70 16.65 17.38
N GLY A 159 -11.07 17.75 18.05
CA GLY A 159 -10.29 18.35 19.14
C GLY A 159 -9.02 19.07 18.68
N GLN A 160 -8.39 19.80 19.60
CA GLN A 160 -7.16 20.58 19.37
C GLN A 160 -5.91 19.90 19.92
N LYS A 161 -6.05 19.07 20.95
CA LYS A 161 -4.91 18.45 21.63
C LYS A 161 -4.20 17.48 20.69
N THR A 162 -2.87 17.53 20.69
CA THR A 162 -2.00 16.59 19.99
C THR A 162 -0.80 16.32 20.89
N THR A 163 -0.63 15.08 21.33
CA THR A 163 0.56 14.67 22.10
C THR A 163 1.59 14.03 21.18
N PHE A 164 1.12 13.16 20.30
CA PHE A 164 1.93 12.47 19.30
C PHE A 164 1.29 12.60 17.93
N ARG A 165 2.12 12.80 16.91
CA ARG A 165 1.68 12.74 15.52
C ARG A 165 2.57 11.77 14.77
N LEU A 166 1.97 10.74 14.18
CA LEU A 166 2.69 9.78 13.34
C LEU A 166 2.61 10.19 11.88
N ILE A 167 3.74 10.26 11.21
CA ILE A 167 3.80 10.59 9.79
C ILE A 167 4.83 9.71 9.08
N ASP A 168 4.53 9.27 7.86
CA ASP A 168 5.53 8.60 7.05
C ASP A 168 6.53 9.64 6.50
N ALA A 169 7.76 9.19 6.28
CA ALA A 169 8.83 10.10 5.93
C ALA A 169 8.67 10.72 4.52
N ALA A 170 7.89 10.11 3.62
CA ALA A 170 7.60 10.64 2.29
C ALA A 170 6.58 11.79 2.37
N SER A 171 5.49 11.62 3.13
CA SER A 171 4.49 12.67 3.38
C SER A 171 5.09 13.86 4.12
N LEU A 172 5.98 13.61 5.10
CA LEU A 172 6.67 14.70 5.79
C LEU A 172 7.54 15.50 4.82
N HIS A 173 8.30 14.82 3.97
CA HIS A 173 9.10 15.47 2.93
C HIS A 173 8.23 16.32 1.99
N GLU A 174 7.08 15.80 1.56
CA GLU A 174 6.15 16.55 0.72
C GLU A 174 5.57 17.79 1.43
N ALA A 175 5.18 17.65 2.70
CA ALA A 175 4.69 18.77 3.51
C ALA A 175 5.72 19.90 3.63
N GLN A 176 6.99 19.55 3.84
CA GLN A 176 8.08 20.53 3.93
C GLN A 176 8.38 21.25 2.61
N ARG A 177 8.08 20.61 1.46
CA ARG A 177 8.17 21.29 0.16
C ARG A 177 7.05 22.31 -0.02
N LYS A 178 5.84 21.99 0.46
CA LYS A 178 4.64 22.81 0.26
C LYS A 178 4.47 23.99 1.24
N ARG A 179 5.43 24.25 2.15
CA ARG A 179 5.57 25.35 3.16
C ARG A 179 4.37 25.63 4.09
N HIS A 180 3.13 25.50 3.65
CA HIS A 180 1.91 25.79 4.42
C HIS A 180 1.41 24.59 5.24
N ALA A 181 1.81 23.36 4.88
CA ALA A 181 1.33 22.12 5.53
C ALA A 181 1.96 21.83 6.90
N THR A 182 3.10 22.45 7.25
CA THR A 182 3.74 22.24 8.55
C THR A 182 3.05 22.98 9.68
N SER A 183 2.23 24.01 9.39
CA SER A 183 1.41 24.71 10.38
C SER A 183 0.30 23.83 10.97
N ALA A 184 -0.08 22.75 10.26
CA ALA A 184 -1.03 21.74 10.74
C ALA A 184 -0.38 20.69 11.68
N LEU A 185 0.96 20.66 11.76
CA LEU A 185 1.69 19.91 12.77
C LEU A 185 1.59 20.71 14.07
N GLY A 186 0.46 20.58 14.77
CA GLY A 186 0.26 21.22 16.07
C GLY A 186 1.39 20.92 17.07
N PRO A 187 1.42 21.62 18.22
CA PRO A 187 2.45 21.41 19.23
C PRO A 187 2.47 19.93 19.68
N GLY A 188 3.65 19.32 19.77
CA GLY A 188 3.76 17.93 20.19
C GLY A 188 5.00 17.19 19.66
N ARG A 189 4.99 15.87 19.83
CA ARG A 189 6.05 14.98 19.37
C ARG A 189 5.71 14.39 18.00
N LEU A 190 6.55 14.67 17.02
CA LEU A 190 6.40 14.14 15.66
C LEU A 190 7.19 12.84 15.52
N VAL A 191 6.46 11.72 15.41
CA VAL A 191 7.02 10.38 15.21
C VAL A 191 7.06 10.08 13.72
N VAL A 192 8.26 9.91 13.17
CA VAL A 192 8.47 9.65 11.74
C VAL A 192 8.84 8.19 11.52
N PHE A 193 8.08 7.52 10.66
CA PHE A 193 8.33 6.15 10.23
C PHE A 193 8.57 6.08 8.72
N GLY A 194 9.10 4.96 8.25
CA GLY A 194 9.47 4.73 6.87
C GLY A 194 10.91 5.16 6.55
N THR A 195 11.47 4.51 5.53
CA THR A 195 12.82 4.78 5.05
C THR A 195 12.87 6.05 4.21
N ALA A 196 12.89 7.22 4.86
CA ALA A 196 13.37 8.42 4.17
C ALA A 196 14.84 8.20 3.78
N ARG A 197 15.16 8.40 2.50
CA ARG A 197 16.53 8.77 2.13
C ARG A 197 16.88 10.01 2.98
N PRO A 198 17.94 9.95 3.81
CA PRO A 198 18.27 11.03 4.73
C PRO A 198 18.43 12.38 4.03
N ASP A 199 18.72 12.36 2.73
CA ASP A 199 18.95 13.50 1.85
C ASP A 199 17.68 14.29 1.47
N ARG A 200 16.47 13.81 1.78
CA ARG A 200 15.23 14.42 1.25
C ARG A 200 14.58 15.45 2.16
N TRP A 201 14.54 15.28 3.48
CA TRP A 201 13.79 16.19 4.37
C TRP A 201 14.72 16.92 5.36
N ASN A 202 14.40 18.16 5.70
CA ASN A 202 15.28 19.05 6.47
C ASN A 202 14.67 19.31 7.87
N PRO A 203 15.26 18.80 8.96
CA PRO A 203 14.74 19.02 10.31
C PRO A 203 14.70 20.49 10.73
N LYS A 204 15.57 21.35 10.17
CA LYS A 204 15.58 22.79 10.45
C LYS A 204 14.35 23.52 9.92
N LYS A 205 13.54 22.90 9.05
CA LYS A 205 12.27 23.46 8.56
C LYS A 205 11.09 23.17 9.51
N LEU A 206 11.28 22.34 10.53
CA LEU A 206 10.25 22.10 11.52
C LEU A 206 10.20 23.25 12.52
N PRO A 207 9.02 23.61 13.04
CA PRO A 207 8.92 24.58 14.12
C PRO A 207 9.74 24.13 15.34
N GLY A 208 10.44 25.05 16.00
CA GLY A 208 11.35 24.72 17.11
C GLY A 208 10.67 24.08 18.34
N HIS A 209 9.35 24.19 18.46
CA HIS A 209 8.56 23.56 19.52
C HIS A 209 8.17 22.10 19.24
N VAL A 210 8.53 21.55 18.07
CA VAL A 210 8.21 20.18 17.69
C VAL A 210 9.39 19.27 18.02
N GLN A 211 9.18 18.32 18.94
CA GLN A 211 10.17 17.29 19.24
C GLN A 211 10.06 16.17 18.18
N LEU A 212 11.10 16.01 17.38
CA LEU A 212 11.15 14.97 16.36
C LEU A 212 11.67 13.65 16.95
N LEU A 213 10.95 12.56 16.68
CA LEU A 213 11.32 11.19 17.01
C LEU A 213 11.32 10.36 15.72
N ARG A 214 12.44 9.71 15.39
CA ARG A 214 12.55 8.87 14.19
C ARG A 214 12.57 7.41 14.59
N LEU A 215 11.68 6.59 14.01
CA LEU A 215 11.71 5.15 14.20
C LEU A 215 12.94 4.55 13.49
N LYS A 216 13.65 3.67 14.20
CA LYS A 216 14.72 2.85 13.61
C LYS A 216 14.08 1.72 12.81
N ARG A 217 14.79 1.20 11.79
CA ARG A 217 14.32 0.04 10.99
C ARG A 217 13.93 -1.16 11.86
N ALA A 218 14.64 -1.41 12.96
CA ALA A 218 14.29 -2.48 13.91
C ALA A 218 12.89 -2.30 14.53
N ALA A 219 12.50 -1.06 14.84
CA ALA A 219 11.17 -0.76 15.39
C ALA A 219 10.08 -0.97 14.33
N GLU A 220 10.35 -0.63 13.07
CA GLU A 220 9.45 -0.86 11.94
C GLU A 220 9.26 -2.35 11.66
N HIS A 221 10.34 -3.14 11.68
CA HIS A 221 10.26 -4.60 11.56
C HIS A 221 9.46 -5.23 12.70
N ARG A 222 9.64 -4.75 13.95
CA ARG A 222 8.83 -5.21 15.09
C ARG A 222 7.36 -4.84 14.95
N ALA A 223 7.05 -3.65 14.43
CA ALA A 223 5.69 -3.25 14.14
C ALA A 223 5.05 -4.17 13.08
N ALA A 224 5.75 -4.45 11.98
CA ALA A 224 5.28 -5.37 10.93
C ALA A 224 5.09 -6.80 11.45
N ALA A 225 6.01 -7.33 12.28
CA ALA A 225 5.85 -8.64 12.89
C ALA A 225 4.63 -8.71 13.82
N SER A 226 4.42 -7.68 14.65
CA SER A 226 3.25 -7.56 15.51
C SER A 226 1.94 -7.44 14.72
N LEU A 227 1.96 -6.76 13.56
CA LEU A 227 0.82 -6.68 12.63
C LEU A 227 0.44 -8.07 12.13
N ALA A 228 1.41 -8.80 11.62
CA ALA A 228 1.21 -10.14 11.09
C ALA A 228 0.69 -11.11 12.18
N GLN A 229 1.26 -11.05 13.38
CA GLN A 229 0.81 -11.86 14.51
C GLN A 229 -0.62 -11.53 14.93
N SER A 230 -0.98 -10.24 14.97
CA SER A 230 -2.32 -9.83 15.35
C SER A 230 -3.36 -10.22 14.30
N ALA A 231 -3.04 -10.13 13.01
CA ALA A 231 -3.89 -10.65 11.95
C ALA A 231 -4.04 -12.18 12.01
N LEU A 232 -2.96 -12.91 12.32
CA LEU A 232 -2.96 -14.37 12.45
C LEU A 232 -3.89 -14.83 13.57
N SER A 233 -4.03 -14.07 14.66
CA SER A 233 -4.96 -14.38 15.75
C SER A 233 -6.43 -14.45 15.31
N LEU A 234 -6.77 -13.80 14.20
CA LEU A 234 -8.09 -13.82 13.59
C LEU A 234 -8.18 -14.76 12.37
N GLY A 235 -7.15 -15.57 12.13
CA GLY A 235 -7.10 -16.49 10.99
C GLY A 235 -6.73 -15.84 9.65
N TYR A 236 -6.19 -14.62 9.65
CA TYR A 236 -5.72 -13.95 8.44
C TYR A 236 -4.19 -14.07 8.29
N ALA A 237 -3.73 -14.52 7.12
CA ALA A 237 -2.33 -14.45 6.74
C ALA A 237 -2.09 -13.17 5.93
N LEU A 238 -1.38 -12.20 6.53
CA LEU A 238 -0.91 -11.01 5.82
C LEU A 238 0.42 -11.32 5.13
N SER A 239 0.47 -11.18 3.80
CA SER A 239 1.69 -11.40 3.02
C SER A 239 2.12 -10.11 2.33
N GLY A 240 3.35 -9.67 2.58
CA GLY A 240 3.96 -8.52 1.93
C GLY A 240 3.32 -7.16 2.26
N THR A 241 2.48 -7.08 3.31
CA THR A 241 1.88 -5.82 3.78
C THR A 241 2.79 -5.14 4.80
N GLU A 242 3.18 -3.90 4.56
CA GLU A 242 3.87 -3.07 5.55
C GLU A 242 2.88 -2.45 6.54
N ALA A 243 3.36 -2.18 7.75
CA ALA A 243 2.58 -1.46 8.75
C ALA A 243 2.36 -0.01 8.30
N SER A 244 1.10 0.45 8.29
CA SER A 244 0.80 1.85 8.01
C SER A 244 0.90 2.70 9.28
N GLY A 245 0.64 4.01 9.14
CA GLY A 245 0.61 4.93 10.29
C GLY A 245 -0.36 4.48 11.39
N LEU A 246 -1.48 3.83 11.02
CA LEU A 246 -2.43 3.29 11.99
C LEU A 246 -1.78 2.23 12.89
N TRP A 247 -1.09 1.25 12.32
CA TRP A 247 -0.46 0.21 13.13
C TRP A 247 0.74 0.72 13.93
N HIS A 248 1.51 1.67 13.39
CA HIS A 248 2.56 2.32 14.18
C HIS A 248 1.99 3.06 15.39
N ALA A 249 0.79 3.64 15.27
CA ALA A 249 0.13 4.31 16.37
C ALA A 249 -0.36 3.31 17.42
N VAL A 250 -0.86 2.14 17.00
CA VAL A 250 -1.16 1.01 17.91
C VAL A 250 0.09 0.59 18.70
N ARG A 251 1.24 0.47 18.03
CA ARG A 251 2.52 0.17 18.72
C ARG A 251 2.92 1.27 19.69
N LEU A 252 2.70 2.54 19.35
CA LEU A 252 2.95 3.65 20.26
C LEU A 252 2.07 3.55 21.51
N VAL A 253 0.77 3.23 21.37
CA VAL A 253 -0.16 3.02 22.48
C VAL A 253 0.36 1.94 23.44
N ASP A 254 0.82 0.80 22.90
CA ASP A 254 1.42 -0.28 23.71
C ASP A 254 2.67 0.20 24.46
N ASN A 255 3.51 1.03 23.83
CA ASN A 255 4.77 1.48 24.42
C ASN A 255 4.61 2.57 25.49
N VAL A 256 3.58 3.41 25.40
CA VAL A 256 3.27 4.43 26.43
C VAL A 256 2.47 3.86 27.60
N GLY A 257 2.03 2.59 27.52
CA GLY A 257 1.38 1.88 28.62
C GLY A 257 -0.09 2.28 28.86
N CYS A 258 -0.81 2.66 27.81
CA CYS A 258 -2.23 3.05 27.93
C CYS A 258 -3.13 1.87 28.34
N SER A 259 -3.90 2.05 29.42
CA SER A 259 -4.85 1.05 29.94
C SER A 259 -6.25 1.19 29.35
N SER A 260 -6.65 2.40 28.95
CA SER A 260 -7.93 2.67 28.28
C SER A 260 -7.68 3.41 26.96
N VAL A 261 -8.25 2.87 25.87
CA VAL A 261 -8.01 3.39 24.52
C VAL A 261 -9.33 3.72 23.85
N ARG A 262 -9.44 4.94 23.33
CA ARG A 262 -10.54 5.38 22.47
C ARG A 262 -10.02 5.64 21.07
N ILE A 263 -10.68 5.07 20.08
CA ILE A 263 -10.31 5.16 18.67
C ILE A 263 -11.43 5.89 17.93
N PHE A 264 -11.08 6.96 17.24
CA PHE A 264 -12.01 7.87 16.57
C PHE A 264 -11.75 7.85 15.06
N GLY A 265 -12.78 7.80 14.22
CA GLY A 265 -12.59 7.95 12.77
C GLY A 265 -11.92 6.76 12.10
N VAL A 266 -12.05 5.56 12.67
CA VAL A 266 -11.50 4.30 12.12
C VAL A 266 -12.66 3.33 11.89
N PRO A 267 -13.17 3.17 10.66
CA PRO A 267 -14.32 2.31 10.38
C PRO A 267 -13.96 0.83 10.47
N ASP A 268 -14.92 -0.01 10.88
CA ASP A 268 -14.74 -1.47 10.93
C ASP A 268 -14.26 -2.02 9.56
N PRO A 269 -13.21 -2.87 9.51
CA PRO A 269 -12.74 -3.50 8.27
C PRO A 269 -13.81 -4.31 7.50
N LYS A 270 -14.93 -4.67 8.13
CA LYS A 270 -16.07 -5.36 7.49
C LYS A 270 -17.21 -4.41 7.09
N ALA A 271 -17.10 -3.10 7.31
CA ALA A 271 -18.16 -2.13 7.05
C ALA A 271 -18.66 -2.17 5.59
N CYS A 272 -17.75 -2.11 4.62
CA CYS A 272 -18.13 -2.11 3.21
C CYS A 272 -18.70 -3.45 2.71
N LYS A 273 -18.51 -4.54 3.47
CA LYS A 273 -19.19 -5.82 3.19
C LYS A 273 -20.66 -5.80 3.62
N ARG A 274 -20.99 -5.08 4.69
CA ARG A 274 -22.37 -4.96 5.21
C ARG A 274 -23.15 -3.89 4.46
N ARG A 275 -22.50 -2.78 4.11
CA ARG A 275 -23.07 -1.68 3.34
C ARG A 275 -22.18 -1.42 2.13
N LYS A 276 -22.68 -1.72 0.93
CA LYS A 276 -21.91 -1.59 -0.31
C LYS A 276 -21.45 -0.16 -0.58
N ASP A 277 -22.35 0.80 -0.38
CA ASP A 277 -22.09 2.21 -0.66
C ASP A 277 -22.21 3.04 0.61
N ASP A 278 -21.15 3.77 0.91
CA ASP A 278 -21.09 4.75 1.97
C ASP A 278 -20.44 6.02 1.41
N PRO A 279 -21.25 7.07 1.12
CA PRO A 279 -20.75 8.30 0.52
C PRO A 279 -19.94 9.15 1.51
N THR A 280 -19.89 8.75 2.79
CA THR A 280 -19.07 9.41 3.79
C THR A 280 -17.62 9.44 3.30
N ARG A 281 -17.01 10.61 3.29
CA ARG A 281 -15.64 10.79 2.78
C ARG A 281 -14.64 9.94 3.56
N SER A 282 -13.62 9.39 2.89
CA SER A 282 -12.58 8.62 3.58
C SER A 282 -11.64 9.50 4.42
N ASN A 283 -11.53 10.78 4.07
CA ASN A 283 -10.76 11.81 4.79
C ASN A 283 -11.66 12.98 5.19
N TYR A 284 -11.80 13.27 6.48
CA TYR A 284 -12.69 14.35 6.96
C TYR A 284 -12.31 15.74 6.45
N TRP A 285 -11.03 15.98 6.16
CA TRP A 285 -10.53 17.29 5.73
C TRP A 285 -10.42 17.46 4.21
N ALA A 286 -10.67 16.40 3.43
CA ALA A 286 -10.48 16.42 1.99
C ALA A 286 -11.83 16.21 1.28
N PRO A 287 -12.50 17.28 0.82
CA PRO A 287 -13.81 17.17 0.16
C PRO A 287 -13.83 16.27 -1.07
N TRP A 288 -12.68 16.12 -1.70
CA TRP A 288 -12.41 15.32 -2.90
C TRP A 288 -11.92 13.90 -2.61
N SER A 289 -11.79 13.49 -1.34
CA SER A 289 -11.47 12.08 -1.05
C SER A 289 -12.62 11.17 -1.47
N ALA A 290 -12.29 9.95 -1.87
CA ALA A 290 -13.28 8.92 -2.19
C ALA A 290 -14.27 8.71 -1.03
N GLY A 291 -15.46 8.19 -1.37
CA GLY A 291 -16.38 7.65 -0.36
C GLY A 291 -15.73 6.49 0.39
N GLN A 292 -16.17 6.26 1.63
CA GLN A 292 -15.63 5.23 2.52
C GLN A 292 -15.83 3.83 1.93
N CYS A 293 -16.97 3.63 1.27
CA CYS A 293 -17.31 2.41 0.54
C CYS A 293 -17.88 2.75 -0.84
N SER A 294 -17.42 2.06 -1.88
CA SER A 294 -17.94 2.17 -3.25
C SER A 294 -18.06 0.77 -3.84
N ASP A 295 -19.29 0.33 -4.15
CA ASP A 295 -19.58 -1.03 -4.64
C ASP A 295 -18.93 -2.14 -3.76
N GLY A 296 -18.96 -1.94 -2.44
CA GLY A 296 -18.38 -2.84 -1.45
C GLY A 296 -16.85 -2.83 -1.36
N LEU A 297 -16.17 -2.01 -2.17
CA LEU A 297 -14.74 -1.73 -2.04
C LEU A 297 -14.52 -0.63 -1.01
N ASP A 298 -13.62 -0.90 -0.07
CA ASP A 298 -13.23 0.04 0.98
C ASP A 298 -12.17 1.01 0.46
N ALA A 299 -12.26 2.30 0.79
CA ALA A 299 -11.26 3.32 0.43
C ALA A 299 -9.82 2.98 0.90
N GLY A 300 -9.70 2.23 2.00
CA GLY A 300 -8.43 1.71 2.50
C GLY A 300 -7.98 0.38 1.88
N ALA A 301 -8.73 -0.17 0.93
CA ALA A 301 -8.33 -1.33 0.16
C ALA A 301 -7.23 -0.93 -0.82
N ASN A 302 -6.00 -1.21 -0.45
CA ASN A 302 -4.86 -0.96 -1.32
C ASN A 302 -4.74 -2.09 -2.37
N HIS A 303 -4.83 -1.74 -3.65
CA HIS A 303 -4.67 -2.68 -4.76
C HIS A 303 -3.20 -3.12 -4.97
N ASP A 304 -2.22 -2.30 -4.56
CA ASP A 304 -0.79 -2.64 -4.63
C ASP A 304 -0.14 -2.60 -3.24
N PRO A 305 0.05 -3.76 -2.58
CA PRO A 305 0.66 -3.85 -1.24
C PRO A 305 2.03 -3.16 -1.11
N ARG A 306 2.75 -2.92 -2.21
CA ARG A 306 4.08 -2.27 -2.22
C ARG A 306 4.02 -0.75 -2.24
N LEU A 307 2.87 -0.17 -2.55
CA LEU A 307 2.65 1.26 -2.64
C LEU A 307 1.41 1.64 -1.82
N PRO A 308 1.48 1.56 -0.48
CA PRO A 308 0.40 2.02 0.38
C PRO A 308 0.14 3.52 0.19
N ASP A 309 -1.13 3.90 0.09
CA ASP A 309 -1.54 5.30 0.11
C ASP A 309 -1.43 5.83 1.54
N PRO A 310 -0.52 6.77 1.83
CA PRO A 310 -0.35 7.32 3.17
C PRO A 310 -1.54 8.16 3.64
N LEU A 311 -2.44 8.54 2.73
CA LEU A 311 -3.66 9.30 3.03
C LEU A 311 -4.87 8.42 3.33
N GLN A 312 -4.74 7.09 3.31
CA GLN A 312 -5.83 6.17 3.61
C GLN A 312 -5.53 5.28 4.82
N LEU A 313 -6.59 4.94 5.57
CA LEU A 313 -6.50 3.96 6.64
C LEU A 313 -6.46 2.53 6.07
N SER A 314 -5.26 1.96 6.01
CA SER A 314 -4.98 0.59 5.55
C SER A 314 -6.02 -0.41 6.05
N LEU A 315 -6.67 -1.11 5.12
CA LEU A 315 -7.61 -2.19 5.44
C LEU A 315 -6.90 -3.35 6.15
N ALA A 316 -5.61 -3.59 5.86
CA ALA A 316 -4.81 -4.62 6.52
C ALA A 316 -4.61 -4.28 8.01
N ASP A 317 -4.24 -3.02 8.31
CA ASP A 317 -4.07 -2.53 9.68
C ASP A 317 -5.37 -2.62 10.46
N ARG A 318 -6.50 -2.22 9.85
CA ARG A 318 -7.81 -2.29 10.49
C ARG A 318 -8.26 -3.73 10.76
N ARG A 319 -7.93 -4.68 9.87
CA ARG A 319 -8.19 -6.12 10.12
C ARG A 319 -7.36 -6.63 11.28
N ALA A 320 -6.08 -6.31 11.33
CA ALA A 320 -5.22 -6.67 12.46
C ALA A 320 -5.67 -5.98 13.76
N LEU A 321 -6.22 -4.76 13.67
CA LEU A 321 -6.68 -4.01 14.83
C LEU A 321 -7.77 -4.74 15.61
N ALA A 322 -8.68 -5.46 14.91
CA ALA A 322 -9.67 -6.31 15.56
C ALA A 322 -9.04 -7.44 16.41
N GLY A 323 -7.90 -7.98 15.99
CA GLY A 323 -7.16 -8.98 16.76
C GLY A 323 -6.52 -8.35 17.99
N TRP A 324 -5.95 -7.17 17.85
CA TRP A 324 -5.32 -6.41 18.95
C TRP A 324 -6.33 -5.96 20.01
N THR A 325 -7.56 -5.65 19.63
CA THR A 325 -8.63 -5.23 20.56
C THR A 325 -9.16 -6.36 21.44
N SER A 326 -8.99 -7.62 21.05
CA SER A 326 -9.52 -8.79 21.81
C SER A 326 -9.00 -8.91 23.26
N SER A 327 -7.85 -8.30 23.55
CA SER A 327 -7.17 -8.38 24.84
C SER A 327 -7.18 -7.05 25.62
N ARG A 328 -7.93 -6.05 25.16
CA ARG A 328 -7.86 -4.66 25.66
C ARG A 328 -9.23 -3.99 25.73
N THR A 329 -9.38 -3.06 26.67
CA THR A 329 -10.55 -2.19 26.75
C THR A 329 -10.42 -1.06 25.71
N VAL A 330 -10.98 -1.30 24.53
CA VAL A 330 -10.97 -0.34 23.41
C VAL A 330 -12.40 0.07 23.05
N ARG A 331 -12.62 1.37 22.89
CA ARG A 331 -13.89 1.93 22.39
C ARG A 331 -13.68 2.58 21.04
N PHE A 332 -14.55 2.30 20.09
CA PHE A 332 -14.59 2.96 18.79
C PHE A 332 -15.73 3.96 18.75
N ASP A 333 -15.45 5.17 18.29
CA ASP A 333 -16.43 6.22 18.08
C ASP A 333 -16.27 6.80 16.66
N ALA A 334 -17.39 7.20 16.04
CA ALA A 334 -17.43 7.82 14.71
C ALA A 334 -16.65 7.05 13.61
N PRO A 335 -17.06 5.82 13.22
CA PRO A 335 -18.24 5.09 13.69
C PRO A 335 -17.91 4.05 14.77
N PRO A 336 -18.90 3.67 15.62
CA PRO A 336 -18.72 2.56 16.54
C PRO A 336 -18.56 1.23 15.79
N TRP A 337 -17.67 0.38 16.29
CA TRP A 337 -17.54 -0.98 15.80
C TRP A 337 -18.68 -1.84 16.37
N PRO A 338 -19.24 -2.78 15.60
CA PRO A 338 -20.25 -3.69 16.11
C PRO A 338 -19.64 -4.56 17.22
N SER A 339 -20.38 -4.77 18.31
CA SER A 339 -19.99 -5.74 19.33
C SER A 339 -19.96 -7.15 18.72
N GLU A 340 -18.91 -7.94 18.96
CA GLU A 340 -18.80 -9.34 18.46
C GLU A 340 -19.77 -10.33 19.15
N ARG A 341 -21.01 -9.92 19.43
CA ARG A 341 -22.10 -10.82 19.82
C ARG A 341 -23.07 -10.94 18.64
N GLY A 342 -22.91 -12.01 17.89
CA GLY A 342 -23.76 -12.45 16.78
C GLY A 342 -23.24 -13.74 16.18
#